data_AF-A0A2P8DXU6-F1
#
_entry.id   AF-A0A2P8DXU6-F1
#
_cell.length_a   1.000
_cell.length_b   1.000
_cell.length_c   1.000
_cell.angle_alpha   90.00
_cell.angle_beta   90.00
_cell.angle_gamma   90.00
#
_symmetry.space_group_name_H-M   'P 1'
#
loop_
_entity.id
_entity.type
_entity.pdbx_description
1 polymer ?
#
loop_
_entity_poly.entity_id
_entity_poly.type
_entity_poly.pdbx_seq_one_letter_code
_entity_poly.pdbx_strand_id
1 'polypeptide(L)'
;MNNIFPYYFKIKKNSSTFLLGIVFLFSCTDSKNEAVFFTADLTDFVVDTLYLEKDTLTKSLPHELVFLEQNGKSFLFGTVGRRMYQYSYPSGKLEGTVDFEIEGPDGIGGFVSGSLITEDGIFFISDQKAIIHTDFHGKVLDRYSLPKVPEERLAVNFSVVNGNRMHYDKEKRQLILADVPFVLKEPNMVYKDWVWKYDLENRLAEPISFSYPEIYNAYYDDPELGVYAHTFLDIGNFHLVSFPVTDSLLVMDGKSTKWIGSKSTTPLIFQKGKVDQDGGYTVFSPSWKTSRYKWVIFEPMSKLILRYIDIETKVSESGKIHNKSSFILHNLDFETIAELFFDNRQIAPSGFATPNGYFFKLLNPDSDDREAYIKVGLNF
;
A
#
# COMPACT_ATOMS: atom_id res chain seq x y z
N MET A 1 14.96 44.92 93.32
CA MET A 1 15.54 44.41 94.58
C MET A 1 15.27 42.91 94.64
N ASN A 2 16.31 42.12 94.88
CA ASN A 2 16.37 40.67 95.18
C ASN A 2 15.90 39.72 94.07
N ASN A 3 16.82 39.07 93.33
CA ASN A 3 17.57 37.83 93.64
C ASN A 3 16.68 36.60 93.88
N ILE A 4 17.07 35.50 93.21
CA ILE A 4 17.10 34.07 93.62
C ILE A 4 16.61 33.14 92.49
N PHE A 5 17.57 32.55 91.75
CA PHE A 5 17.55 31.14 91.35
C PHE A 5 17.56 30.26 92.62
N PRO A 6 17.07 28.99 92.69
CA PRO A 6 17.53 27.93 91.77
C PRO A 6 16.67 26.61 91.63
N TYR A 7 17.23 25.69 90.82
CA TYR A 7 17.14 24.21 90.81
C TYR A 7 15.96 23.43 90.16
N TYR A 8 16.30 22.83 89.00
CA TYR A 8 16.15 21.42 88.56
C TYR A 8 14.82 20.66 88.73
N PHE A 9 14.26 20.14 87.62
CA PHE A 9 14.17 18.70 87.37
C PHE A 9 13.93 18.37 85.87
N LYS A 10 14.32 17.15 85.52
CA LYS A 10 14.70 16.56 84.23
C LYS A 10 13.52 16.07 83.33
N ILE A 11 13.76 16.15 82.00
CA ILE A 11 13.47 15.15 80.93
C ILE A 11 11.97 14.92 80.60
N LYS A 12 11.48 15.07 79.35
CA LYS A 12 11.83 14.24 78.17
C LYS A 12 11.35 14.90 76.86
N LYS A 13 12.23 14.86 75.85
CA LYS A 13 11.94 15.09 74.42
C LYS A 13 10.88 14.10 73.91
N ASN A 14 9.90 14.56 73.15
CA ASN A 14 9.90 14.37 71.69
C ASN A 14 8.85 15.25 71.02
N SER A 15 9.29 15.81 69.90
CA SER A 15 8.72 16.93 69.17
C SER A 15 7.54 16.55 68.28
N SER A 16 6.63 17.52 68.11
CA SER A 16 5.61 17.61 67.08
C SER A 16 6.11 17.37 65.67
N THR A 17 5.31 16.68 64.84
CA THR A 17 5.00 16.97 63.42
C THR A 17 3.96 15.92 63.00
N PHE A 18 2.68 16.22 62.77
CA PHE A 18 2.06 17.06 61.72
C PHE A 18 2.71 16.86 60.34
N LEU A 19 2.26 15.86 59.59
CA LEU A 19 1.98 16.02 58.16
C LEU A 19 1.11 14.87 57.66
N LEU A 20 -0.19 15.13 57.59
CA LEU A 20 -1.15 14.40 56.76
C LEU A 20 -0.80 14.74 55.30
N GLY A 21 0.09 13.95 54.70
CA GLY A 21 0.59 14.14 53.34
C GLY A 21 -0.14 13.23 52.35
N ILE A 22 -1.11 13.81 51.65
CA ILE A 22 -1.67 13.34 50.39
C ILE A 22 -0.52 13.01 49.42
N VAL A 23 -0.34 11.73 49.08
CA VAL A 23 0.13 11.26 47.76
C VAL A 23 -0.44 9.84 47.55
N PHE A 24 -1.72 9.78 47.21
CA PHE A 24 -2.23 8.73 46.32
C PHE A 24 -1.71 9.07 44.92
N LEU A 25 -0.45 8.72 44.62
CA LEU A 25 0.06 8.81 43.26
C LEU A 25 0.58 7.44 42.82
N PHE A 26 0.01 6.99 41.71
CA PHE A 26 0.42 5.89 40.83
C PHE A 26 -0.08 4.48 41.18
N SER A 27 -1.41 4.35 41.28
CA SER A 27 -2.11 3.21 40.69
C SER A 27 -2.52 3.57 39.25
N CYS A 28 -1.78 3.05 38.28
CA CYS A 28 -2.18 2.64 36.94
C CYS A 28 -0.87 2.38 36.19
N THR A 29 -0.29 1.22 36.42
CA THR A 29 0.49 0.62 35.35
C THR A 29 -0.52 0.31 34.26
N ASP A 30 -0.62 1.18 33.25
CA ASP A 30 -1.09 0.77 31.94
C ASP A 30 -0.16 -0.37 31.53
N SER A 31 -0.57 -1.61 31.82
CA SER A 31 -0.03 -2.74 31.10
C SER A 31 -0.44 -2.50 29.66
N LYS A 32 0.44 -1.85 28.89
CA LYS A 32 0.48 -2.08 27.46
C LYS A 32 0.53 -3.60 27.34
N ASN A 33 -0.61 -4.22 27.04
CA ASN A 33 -0.61 -5.58 26.54
C ASN A 33 0.26 -5.49 25.30
N GLU A 34 1.52 -5.94 25.40
CA GLU A 34 2.34 -6.16 24.22
C GLU A 34 1.50 -7.06 23.32
N ALA A 35 1.15 -6.55 22.14
CA ALA A 35 0.41 -7.34 21.17
C ALA A 35 1.26 -8.57 20.86
N VAL A 36 0.84 -9.72 21.35
CA VAL A 36 1.55 -10.97 21.11
C VAL A 36 1.37 -11.31 19.64
N PHE A 37 2.49 -11.35 18.90
CA PHE A 37 2.49 -11.76 17.51
C PHE A 37 1.76 -13.11 17.33
N PHE A 38 0.88 -13.20 16.34
CA PHE A 38 0.17 -14.44 16.02
C PHE A 38 0.05 -14.68 14.51
N THR A 39 -0.28 -15.93 14.15
CA THR A 39 -0.56 -16.34 12.77
C THR A 39 -1.96 -16.91 12.67
N ALA A 40 -2.69 -16.58 11.60
CA ALA A 40 -4.05 -17.08 11.37
C ALA A 40 -4.37 -17.15 9.86
N ASP A 41 -5.53 -17.69 9.49
CA ASP A 41 -6.03 -17.64 8.12
C ASP A 41 -6.89 -16.37 7.92
N LEU A 42 -6.71 -15.67 6.79
CA LEU A 42 -7.46 -14.45 6.47
C LEU A 42 -8.98 -14.68 6.45
N THR A 43 -9.40 -15.88 6.06
CA THR A 43 -10.81 -16.29 6.00
C THR A 43 -11.50 -16.27 7.36
N ASP A 44 -10.76 -16.43 8.45
CA ASP A 44 -11.30 -16.40 9.81
C ASP A 44 -11.79 -15.00 10.21
N PHE A 45 -11.38 -13.97 9.46
CA PHE A 45 -11.74 -12.57 9.69
C PHE A 45 -12.79 -12.05 8.70
N VAL A 46 -13.37 -12.90 7.84
CA VAL A 46 -14.40 -12.47 6.89
C VAL A 46 -15.70 -12.20 7.63
N VAL A 47 -16.23 -10.99 7.50
CA VAL A 47 -17.44 -10.53 8.22
C VAL A 47 -18.60 -10.19 7.30
N ASP A 48 -18.36 -9.96 6.02
CA ASP A 48 -19.40 -9.61 5.04
C ASP A 48 -18.94 -9.91 3.60
N THR A 49 -19.85 -9.85 2.63
CA THR A 49 -19.56 -9.98 1.21
C THR A 49 -20.36 -8.97 0.39
N LEU A 50 -19.67 -8.17 -0.41
CA LEU A 50 -20.25 -7.27 -1.39
C LEU A 50 -20.22 -7.91 -2.78
N TYR A 51 -21.29 -7.75 -3.55
CA TYR A 51 -21.35 -8.17 -4.95
C TYR A 51 -21.46 -6.94 -5.84
N LEU A 52 -20.63 -6.86 -6.86
CA LEU A 52 -20.71 -5.82 -7.89
C LEU A 52 -21.19 -6.43 -9.20
N GLU A 53 -22.16 -5.78 -9.85
CA GLU A 53 -22.70 -6.21 -11.13
C GLU A 53 -21.68 -6.05 -12.26
N LYS A 54 -21.74 -6.93 -13.25
CA LYS A 54 -21.03 -6.79 -14.53
C LYS A 54 -22.04 -6.41 -15.61
N ASP A 55 -21.61 -5.60 -16.57
CA ASP A 55 -22.34 -5.46 -17.82
C ASP A 55 -21.95 -6.59 -18.80
N THR A 56 -22.66 -6.68 -19.93
CA THR A 56 -22.42 -7.72 -20.95
C THR A 56 -21.08 -7.57 -21.69
N LEU A 57 -20.38 -6.44 -21.53
CA LEU A 57 -19.12 -6.11 -22.19
C LEU A 57 -17.92 -6.27 -21.24
N THR A 58 -18.15 -6.38 -19.93
CA THR A 58 -17.11 -6.46 -18.91
C THR A 58 -16.84 -7.91 -18.53
N LYS A 59 -15.73 -8.45 -19.03
CA LYS A 59 -15.25 -9.78 -18.60
C LYS A 59 -14.80 -9.80 -17.13
N SER A 60 -14.12 -8.75 -16.70
CA SER A 60 -13.58 -8.62 -15.35
C SER A 60 -13.69 -7.18 -14.87
N LEU A 61 -14.14 -6.99 -13.62
CA LEU A 61 -14.22 -5.67 -13.01
C LEU A 61 -12.84 -5.08 -12.71
N PRO A 62 -12.75 -3.74 -12.49
CA PRO A 62 -11.52 -3.10 -12.04
C PRO A 62 -10.82 -3.86 -10.91
N HIS A 63 -9.49 -3.97 -11.01
CA HIS A 63 -8.66 -4.59 -9.97
C HIS A 63 -8.63 -3.77 -8.67
N GLU A 64 -8.79 -2.46 -8.80
CA GLU A 64 -8.87 -1.50 -7.70
C GLU A 64 -10.11 -0.63 -7.90
N LEU A 65 -10.76 -0.30 -6.79
CA LEU A 65 -11.92 0.60 -6.74
C LEU A 65 -11.62 1.70 -5.72
N VAL A 66 -12.20 2.88 -5.93
CA VAL A 66 -12.11 4.02 -5.02
C VAL A 66 -13.51 4.32 -4.52
N PHE A 67 -13.67 4.36 -3.20
CA PHE A 67 -14.89 4.82 -2.55
C PHE A 67 -14.92 6.35 -2.54
N LEU A 68 -16.01 6.94 -3.00
CA LEU A 68 -16.25 8.38 -2.93
C LEU A 68 -17.70 8.66 -2.53
N GLU A 69 -17.91 9.76 -1.78
CA GLU A 69 -19.25 10.30 -1.51
C GLU A 69 -19.51 11.50 -2.41
N GLN A 70 -20.63 11.47 -3.14
CA GLN A 70 -21.05 12.54 -4.04
C GLN A 70 -22.54 12.83 -3.83
N ASN A 71 -22.87 14.09 -3.53
CA ASN A 71 -24.25 14.56 -3.36
C ASN A 71 -25.07 13.72 -2.35
N GLY A 72 -24.44 13.30 -1.25
CA GLY A 72 -25.06 12.48 -0.20
C GLY A 72 -25.29 11.01 -0.58
N LYS A 73 -24.68 10.53 -1.67
CA LYS A 73 -24.66 9.12 -2.08
C LYS A 73 -23.24 8.61 -2.10
N SER A 74 -23.07 7.32 -1.77
CA SER A 74 -21.77 6.66 -1.79
C SER A 74 -21.63 5.81 -3.06
N PHE A 75 -20.46 5.86 -3.66
CA PHE A 75 -20.15 5.14 -4.90
C PHE A 75 -18.80 4.45 -4.82
N LEU A 76 -18.63 3.42 -5.63
CA LEU A 76 -17.34 2.83 -5.96
C LEU A 76 -17.01 3.13 -7.42
N PHE A 77 -15.82 3.66 -7.68
CA PHE A 77 -15.33 3.97 -9.01
C PHE A 77 -14.11 3.14 -9.34
N GLY A 78 -13.98 2.68 -10.58
CA GLY A 78 -12.76 2.01 -11.04
C GLY A 78 -12.64 2.04 -12.55
N THR A 79 -11.43 1.82 -13.05
CA THR A 79 -11.12 1.84 -14.48
C THR A 79 -10.68 0.46 -14.97
N VAL A 80 -11.11 0.08 -16.17
CA VAL A 80 -10.53 -1.03 -16.94
C VAL A 80 -10.20 -0.51 -18.32
N GLY A 81 -8.90 -0.51 -18.67
CA GLY A 81 -8.43 0.13 -19.89
C GLY A 81 -8.81 1.61 -19.91
N ARG A 82 -9.64 2.00 -20.88
CA ARG A 82 -10.12 3.38 -21.08
C ARG A 82 -11.62 3.51 -20.78
N ARG A 83 -12.15 2.69 -19.87
CA ARG A 83 -13.55 2.77 -19.43
C ARG A 83 -13.61 2.85 -17.92
N MET A 84 -14.29 3.85 -17.39
CA MET A 84 -14.64 3.97 -15.98
C MET A 84 -15.98 3.30 -15.71
N TYR A 85 -16.09 2.70 -14.55
CA TYR A 85 -17.31 2.12 -13.98
C TYR A 85 -17.66 2.84 -12.69
N GLN A 86 -18.95 3.10 -12.50
CA GLN A 86 -19.51 3.68 -11.28
C GLN A 86 -20.57 2.75 -10.71
N TYR A 87 -20.36 2.29 -9.48
CA TYR A 87 -21.30 1.43 -8.75
C TYR A 87 -21.90 2.18 -7.58
N SER A 88 -23.20 1.97 -7.31
CA SER A 88 -23.80 2.43 -6.06
C SER A 88 -23.30 1.56 -4.90
N TYR A 89 -22.94 2.19 -3.78
CA TYR A 89 -22.53 1.50 -2.56
C TYR A 89 -23.57 1.67 -1.45
N PRO A 90 -23.93 0.62 -0.69
CA PRO A 90 -23.41 -0.76 -0.74
C PRO A 90 -24.21 -1.70 -1.65
N SER A 91 -25.14 -1.22 -2.47
CA SER A 91 -25.98 -2.10 -3.31
C SER A 91 -25.19 -2.86 -4.38
N GLY A 92 -24.06 -2.32 -4.84
CA GLY A 92 -23.21 -2.91 -5.87
C GLY A 92 -23.79 -2.87 -7.28
N LYS A 93 -24.89 -2.14 -7.48
CA LYS A 93 -25.53 -1.95 -8.78
C LYS A 93 -24.68 -1.05 -9.66
N LEU A 94 -24.51 -1.42 -10.93
CA LEU A 94 -23.83 -0.58 -11.91
C LEU A 94 -24.73 0.61 -12.27
N GLU A 95 -24.29 1.83 -11.95
CA GLU A 95 -25.06 3.06 -12.23
C GLU A 95 -24.67 3.69 -13.56
N GLY A 96 -23.43 3.49 -14.01
CA GLY A 96 -22.97 4.05 -15.27
C GLY A 96 -21.55 3.68 -15.62
N THR A 97 -21.21 3.97 -16.88
CA THR A 97 -19.86 3.84 -17.42
C THR A 97 -19.53 5.01 -18.30
N VAL A 98 -18.26 5.37 -18.37
CA VAL A 98 -17.75 6.43 -19.24
C VAL A 98 -16.52 5.92 -19.98
N ASP A 99 -16.54 6.03 -21.30
CA ASP A 99 -15.40 5.72 -22.16
C ASP A 99 -14.56 6.98 -22.36
N PHE A 100 -13.24 6.83 -22.30
CA PHE A 100 -12.28 7.90 -22.55
C PHE A 100 -11.73 7.81 -23.97
N GLU A 101 -11.71 8.95 -24.64
CA GLU A 101 -11.19 9.09 -26.00
C GLU A 101 -9.69 8.82 -26.07
N ILE A 102 -9.21 8.28 -27.19
CA ILE A 102 -7.76 8.09 -27.42
C ILE A 102 -7.13 9.39 -27.92
N GLU A 103 -7.79 10.03 -28.87
CA GLU A 103 -7.30 11.17 -29.65
C GLU A 103 -8.22 12.38 -29.49
N GLY A 104 -7.80 13.52 -30.04
CA GLY A 104 -8.56 14.76 -29.96
C GLY A 104 -8.28 15.58 -28.70
N PRO A 105 -9.02 16.69 -28.49
CA PRO A 105 -8.78 17.60 -27.36
C PRO A 105 -8.94 16.91 -26.00
N ASP A 106 -9.87 15.97 -25.90
CA ASP A 106 -10.18 15.19 -24.71
C ASP A 106 -9.50 13.80 -24.70
N GLY A 107 -8.60 13.53 -25.65
CA GLY A 107 -7.93 12.23 -25.77
C GLY A 107 -6.93 11.96 -24.64
N ILE A 108 -7.01 10.78 -24.02
CA ILE A 108 -6.12 10.33 -22.95
C ILE A 108 -4.91 9.51 -23.44
N GLY A 109 -4.70 9.42 -24.75
CA GLY A 109 -3.57 8.73 -25.37
C GLY A 109 -3.80 7.25 -25.64
N GLY A 110 -2.87 6.65 -26.40
CA GLY A 110 -2.98 5.27 -26.87
C GLY A 110 -2.60 4.23 -25.81
N PHE A 111 -1.72 4.59 -24.90
CA PHE A 111 -1.21 3.73 -23.84
C PHE A 111 -1.36 4.40 -22.47
N VAL A 112 -2.01 3.71 -21.53
CA VAL A 112 -2.20 4.17 -20.15
C VAL A 112 -1.47 3.22 -19.22
N SER A 113 -0.45 3.71 -18.51
CA SER A 113 0.36 2.90 -17.57
C SER A 113 -0.13 2.98 -16.13
N GLY A 114 -1.17 3.76 -15.87
CA GLY A 114 -1.85 3.85 -14.60
C GLY A 114 -2.90 4.94 -14.52
N SER A 115 -3.79 4.82 -13.53
CA SER A 115 -4.79 5.83 -13.22
C SER A 115 -4.98 6.03 -11.72
N LEU A 116 -5.39 7.22 -11.31
CA LEU A 116 -5.80 7.55 -9.95
C LEU A 116 -7.14 8.28 -10.02
N ILE A 117 -8.14 7.77 -9.31
CA ILE A 117 -9.45 8.39 -9.18
C ILE A 117 -9.48 9.16 -7.86
N THR A 118 -9.89 10.42 -7.89
CA THR A 118 -10.02 11.31 -6.73
C THR A 118 -11.35 12.05 -6.79
N GLU A 119 -11.70 12.81 -5.75
CA GLU A 119 -12.88 13.68 -5.78
C GLU A 119 -12.82 14.74 -6.90
N ASP A 120 -11.62 15.14 -7.30
CA ASP A 120 -11.40 16.21 -8.28
C ASP A 120 -11.32 15.68 -9.72
N GLY A 121 -11.48 14.37 -9.92
CA GLY A 121 -11.48 13.72 -11.22
C GLY A 121 -10.51 12.55 -11.29
N ILE A 122 -9.95 12.31 -12.48
CA ILE A 122 -9.12 11.14 -12.75
C ILE A 122 -7.81 11.58 -13.36
N PHE A 123 -6.70 11.10 -12.81
CA PHE A 123 -5.37 11.29 -13.36
C PHE A 123 -4.94 10.04 -14.10
N PHE A 124 -4.50 10.17 -15.35
CA PHE A 124 -3.96 9.09 -16.17
C PHE A 124 -2.50 9.33 -16.48
N ILE A 125 -1.65 8.33 -16.30
CA ILE A 125 -0.27 8.34 -16.84
C ILE A 125 -0.36 7.88 -18.30
N SER A 126 -0.18 8.81 -19.22
CA SER A 126 -0.41 8.63 -20.65
C SER A 126 0.88 8.62 -21.45
N ASP A 127 1.03 7.59 -22.28
CA ASP A 127 2.11 7.36 -23.25
C ASP A 127 3.54 7.49 -22.68
N GLN A 128 3.71 7.36 -21.36
CA GLN A 128 4.96 7.68 -20.64
C GLN A 128 5.47 9.10 -20.93
N LYS A 129 4.56 10.05 -21.22
CA LYS A 129 4.88 11.45 -21.56
C LYS A 129 4.21 12.46 -20.64
N ALA A 130 2.97 12.21 -20.26
CA ALA A 130 2.18 13.20 -19.52
C ALA A 130 1.24 12.53 -18.51
N ILE A 131 0.88 13.30 -17.50
CA ILE A 131 -0.27 13.06 -16.64
C ILE A 131 -1.44 13.86 -17.21
N ILE A 132 -2.54 13.19 -17.51
CA ILE A 132 -3.76 13.79 -18.03
C ILE A 132 -4.79 13.77 -16.90
N HIS A 133 -5.31 14.95 -16.55
CA HIS A 133 -6.37 15.10 -15.55
C HIS A 133 -7.70 15.31 -16.27
N THR A 134 -8.68 14.45 -16.00
CA THR A 134 -10.02 14.52 -16.56
C THR A 134 -11.07 14.68 -15.48
N ASP A 135 -12.25 15.16 -15.86
CA ASP A 135 -13.44 14.95 -15.04
C ASP A 135 -13.97 13.50 -15.17
N PHE A 136 -15.06 13.20 -14.45
CA PHE A 136 -15.73 11.91 -14.51
C PHE A 136 -16.52 11.66 -15.81
N HIS A 137 -16.65 12.66 -16.69
CA HIS A 137 -17.34 12.57 -17.97
C HIS A 137 -16.39 12.42 -19.17
N GLY A 138 -15.07 12.34 -18.91
CA GLY A 138 -14.05 12.15 -19.93
C GLY A 138 -13.52 13.44 -20.53
N LYS A 139 -13.91 14.62 -20.03
CA LYS A 139 -13.35 15.90 -20.48
C LYS A 139 -11.99 16.11 -19.86
N VAL A 140 -11.00 16.45 -20.68
CA VAL A 140 -9.65 16.78 -20.21
C VAL A 140 -9.66 18.18 -19.60
N LEU A 141 -9.26 18.27 -18.34
CA LEU A 141 -9.13 19.52 -17.59
C LEU A 141 -7.72 20.08 -17.73
N ASP A 142 -6.71 19.22 -17.61
CA ASP A 142 -5.31 19.61 -17.67
C ASP A 142 -4.40 18.50 -18.20
N ARG A 143 -3.22 18.91 -18.67
CA ARG A 143 -2.13 18.03 -19.10
C ARG A 143 -0.82 18.51 -18.50
N TYR A 144 -0.13 17.61 -17.82
CA TYR A 144 1.12 17.91 -17.15
C TYR A 144 2.23 17.00 -17.67
N SER A 145 3.38 17.55 -18.06
CA SER A 145 4.51 16.73 -18.51
C SER A 145 5.05 15.89 -17.36
N LEU A 146 5.45 14.65 -17.63
CA LEU A 146 6.12 13.83 -16.63
C LEU A 146 7.51 14.41 -16.27
N PRO A 147 8.01 14.16 -15.05
CA PRO A 147 9.36 14.56 -14.65
C PRO A 147 10.42 14.00 -15.62
N LYS A 148 11.47 14.80 -15.85
CA LYS A 148 12.62 14.37 -16.66
C LYS A 148 13.58 13.60 -15.76
N VAL A 149 14.02 12.43 -16.22
CA VAL A 149 15.05 11.62 -15.53
C VAL A 149 16.38 11.68 -16.30
N PRO A 150 17.52 11.48 -15.63
CA PRO A 150 18.83 11.46 -16.28
C PRO A 150 19.01 10.21 -17.17
N GLU A 151 19.91 10.27 -18.15
CA GLU A 151 20.15 9.18 -19.12
C GLU A 151 20.62 7.87 -18.46
N GLU A 152 21.31 7.94 -17.33
CA GLU A 152 21.74 6.77 -16.53
C GLU A 152 20.57 5.88 -16.06
N ARG A 153 19.35 6.44 -15.99
CA ARG A 153 18.13 5.69 -15.69
C ARG A 153 17.73 4.74 -16.84
N LEU A 154 18.33 4.89 -18.02
CA LEU A 154 18.11 4.15 -19.27
C LEU A 154 16.71 4.33 -19.88
N ALA A 155 15.66 4.12 -19.11
CA ALA A 155 14.27 4.31 -19.53
C ALA A 155 13.38 4.64 -18.33
N VAL A 156 12.65 5.75 -18.43
CA VAL A 156 11.58 6.10 -17.48
C VAL A 156 10.46 5.07 -17.53
N ASN A 157 9.89 4.74 -16.39
CA ASN A 157 8.65 3.97 -16.34
C ASN A 157 7.80 4.40 -15.14
N PHE A 158 7.06 5.49 -15.33
CA PHE A 158 6.01 5.90 -14.41
C PHE A 158 4.82 4.97 -14.59
N SER A 159 4.50 4.20 -13.56
CA SER A 159 3.45 3.20 -13.64
C SER A 159 2.83 2.93 -12.29
N VAL A 160 1.55 2.57 -12.29
CA VAL A 160 0.88 2.07 -11.09
C VAL A 160 0.87 0.54 -10.96
N VAL A 161 1.52 -0.14 -11.90
CA VAL A 161 1.59 -1.61 -11.94
C VAL A 161 2.41 -2.14 -10.75
N ASN A 162 2.17 -3.39 -10.36
CA ASN A 162 2.81 -4.06 -9.23
C ASN A 162 2.58 -3.37 -7.88
N GLY A 163 1.45 -2.66 -7.75
CA GLY A 163 1.01 -2.01 -6.51
C GLY A 163 1.76 -0.72 -6.18
N ASN A 164 2.38 -0.09 -7.18
CA ASN A 164 2.91 1.27 -7.07
C ASN A 164 1.74 2.26 -7.14
N ARG A 165 1.28 2.80 -6.02
CA ARG A 165 0.07 3.63 -6.07
C ARG A 165 0.43 5.10 -6.30
N MET A 166 -0.27 5.74 -7.24
CA MET A 166 -0.31 7.20 -7.28
C MET A 166 -1.09 7.70 -6.07
N HIS A 167 -0.72 8.88 -5.58
CA HIS A 167 -1.45 9.59 -4.54
C HIS A 167 -1.62 11.05 -4.93
N TYR A 168 -2.72 11.68 -4.48
CA TYR A 168 -3.01 13.09 -4.71
C TYR A 168 -3.38 13.80 -3.41
N ASP A 169 -2.54 14.77 -3.04
CA ASP A 169 -2.82 15.71 -1.96
C ASP A 169 -3.56 16.91 -2.55
N LYS A 170 -4.88 16.94 -2.34
CA LYS A 170 -5.77 17.99 -2.83
C LYS A 170 -5.42 19.38 -2.30
N GLU A 171 -5.10 19.48 -1.02
CA GLU A 171 -4.80 20.76 -0.36
C GLU A 171 -3.51 21.37 -0.90
N LYS A 172 -2.52 20.54 -1.22
CA LYS A 172 -1.25 21.00 -1.83
C LYS A 172 -1.25 20.95 -3.36
N ARG A 173 -2.32 20.48 -3.98
CA ARG A 173 -2.40 20.15 -5.42
C ARG A 173 -1.18 19.35 -5.90
N GLN A 174 -0.78 18.35 -5.13
CA GLN A 174 0.45 17.60 -5.36
C GLN A 174 0.17 16.14 -5.69
N LEU A 175 0.78 15.62 -6.76
CA LEU A 175 0.79 14.20 -7.07
C LEU A 175 2.05 13.53 -6.54
N ILE A 176 1.92 12.29 -6.10
CA ILE A 176 3.04 11.40 -5.80
C ILE A 176 2.96 10.21 -6.75
N LEU A 177 4.06 9.93 -7.44
CA LEU A 177 4.16 8.85 -8.41
C LEU A 177 5.54 8.19 -8.40
N ALA A 178 5.58 6.88 -8.64
CA ALA A 178 6.80 6.10 -8.68
C ALA A 178 7.33 5.96 -10.12
N ASP A 179 8.64 6.10 -10.29
CA ASP A 179 9.39 5.71 -11.47
C ASP A 179 10.01 4.33 -11.23
N VAL A 180 9.35 3.27 -11.68
CA VAL A 180 9.74 1.89 -11.36
C VAL A 180 10.55 1.32 -12.50
N PRO A 181 11.74 0.73 -12.30
CA PRO A 181 12.46 0.10 -13.41
C PRO A 181 11.60 -1.03 -13.99
N PHE A 182 11.43 -1.07 -15.31
CA PHE A 182 10.77 -2.21 -15.96
C PHE A 182 11.55 -3.51 -15.70
N VAL A 183 12.88 -3.38 -15.73
CA VAL A 183 13.85 -4.39 -15.35
C VAL A 183 15.01 -3.66 -14.70
N LEU A 184 15.47 -4.12 -13.53
CA LEU A 184 16.64 -3.55 -12.87
C LEU A 184 17.91 -3.94 -13.62
N LYS A 185 18.69 -2.94 -14.05
CA LYS A 185 20.02 -3.13 -14.65
C LYS A 185 21.11 -2.65 -13.70
N GLU A 186 22.33 -3.12 -13.90
CA GLU A 186 23.49 -2.70 -13.10
C GLU A 186 23.67 -1.17 -13.01
N PRO A 187 23.56 -0.38 -14.11
CA PRO A 187 23.64 1.08 -14.01
C PRO A 187 22.54 1.72 -13.14
N ASN A 188 21.41 1.03 -12.95
CA ASN A 188 20.33 1.56 -12.12
C ASN A 188 20.65 1.53 -10.62
N MET A 189 21.63 0.73 -10.17
CA MET A 189 21.95 0.61 -8.74
C MET A 189 22.46 1.92 -8.12
N VAL A 190 23.04 2.82 -8.92
CA VAL A 190 23.51 4.13 -8.44
C VAL A 190 22.41 5.19 -8.45
N TYR A 191 21.33 4.97 -9.21
CA TYR A 191 20.19 5.87 -9.29
C TYR A 191 19.39 5.85 -7.98
N LYS A 192 18.89 7.02 -7.57
CA LYS A 192 18.18 7.16 -6.29
C LYS A 192 16.79 7.77 -6.40
N ASP A 193 16.48 8.50 -7.47
CA ASP A 193 15.29 9.35 -7.56
C ASP A 193 14.06 8.56 -8.04
N TRP A 194 13.68 7.56 -7.27
CA TRP A 194 12.69 6.55 -7.64
C TRP A 194 11.24 7.00 -7.45
N VAL A 195 10.96 7.96 -6.58
CA VAL A 195 9.60 8.48 -6.35
C VAL A 195 9.63 9.99 -6.54
N TRP A 196 8.56 10.55 -7.06
CA TRP A 196 8.47 11.96 -7.40
C TRP A 196 7.25 12.60 -6.73
N LYS A 197 7.46 13.78 -6.14
CA LYS A 197 6.41 14.71 -5.73
C LYS A 197 6.25 15.75 -6.83
N TYR A 198 5.06 15.91 -7.35
CA TYR A 198 4.78 16.80 -8.45
C TYR A 198 3.74 17.84 -8.07
N ASP A 199 4.20 19.08 -7.88
CA ASP A 199 3.35 20.24 -7.66
C ASP A 199 2.68 20.63 -8.98
N LEU A 200 1.37 20.47 -9.06
CA LEU A 200 0.61 20.75 -10.29
C LEU A 200 0.41 22.25 -10.53
N GLU A 201 0.50 23.08 -9.50
CA GLU A 201 0.35 24.53 -9.60
C GLU A 201 1.63 25.16 -10.16
N ASN A 202 2.77 24.87 -9.53
CA ASN A 202 4.08 25.41 -9.93
C ASN A 202 4.76 24.58 -11.04
N ARG A 203 4.22 23.40 -11.36
CA ARG A 203 4.78 22.43 -12.32
C ARG A 203 6.21 22.01 -11.99
N LEU A 204 6.50 21.90 -10.69
CA LEU A 204 7.80 21.51 -10.15
C LEU A 204 7.74 20.07 -9.65
N ALA A 205 8.76 19.29 -10.02
CA ALA A 205 8.92 17.90 -9.59
C ALA A 205 10.14 17.78 -8.67
N GLU A 206 9.93 17.21 -7.49
CA GLU A 206 10.97 16.96 -6.50
C GLU A 206 11.11 15.45 -6.26
N PRO A 207 12.32 14.90 -6.30
CA PRO A 207 12.52 13.47 -6.06
C PRO A 207 12.46 13.15 -4.57
N ILE A 208 12.05 11.92 -4.29
CA ILE A 208 12.17 11.23 -3.02
C ILE A 208 13.12 10.09 -3.24
N SER A 209 14.31 10.25 -2.68
CA SER A 209 15.43 9.41 -3.05
C SER A 209 15.67 8.27 -2.06
N PHE A 210 15.92 7.07 -2.58
CA PHE A 210 16.41 5.93 -1.79
C PHE A 210 17.34 5.06 -2.64
N SER A 211 18.14 4.21 -2.00
CA SER A 211 19.03 3.29 -2.71
C SER A 211 18.50 1.86 -2.64
N TYR A 212 18.69 1.12 -3.72
CA TYR A 212 18.48 -0.31 -3.72
C TYR A 212 19.46 -1.00 -2.76
N PRO A 213 19.03 -2.02 -1.99
CA PRO A 213 19.93 -2.82 -1.17
C PRO A 213 20.97 -3.57 -2.03
N GLU A 214 22.20 -3.74 -1.54
CA GLU A 214 23.29 -4.38 -2.28
C GLU A 214 22.97 -5.82 -2.76
N ILE A 215 22.09 -6.53 -2.05
CA ILE A 215 21.65 -7.88 -2.44
C ILE A 215 21.00 -7.93 -3.83
N TYR A 216 20.52 -6.80 -4.35
CA TYR A 216 19.91 -6.69 -5.67
C TYR A 216 20.90 -6.86 -6.82
N ASN A 217 22.21 -6.80 -6.54
CA ASN A 217 23.24 -7.13 -7.52
C ASN A 217 23.09 -8.55 -8.11
N ALA A 218 22.47 -9.47 -7.36
CA ALA A 218 22.19 -10.83 -7.82
C ALA A 218 20.93 -10.95 -8.72
N TYR A 219 20.08 -9.92 -8.76
CA TYR A 219 18.75 -9.96 -9.37
C TYR A 219 18.57 -8.99 -10.54
N TYR A 220 19.67 -8.50 -11.12
CA TYR A 220 19.59 -7.80 -12.40
C TYR A 220 18.87 -8.63 -13.45
N ASP A 221 18.19 -7.98 -14.39
CA ASP A 221 17.47 -8.64 -15.48
C ASP A 221 16.25 -9.47 -15.06
N ASP A 222 15.91 -9.48 -13.77
CA ASP A 222 14.70 -10.15 -13.26
C ASP A 222 13.56 -9.13 -13.08
N PRO A 223 12.52 -9.13 -13.94
CA PRO A 223 11.39 -8.20 -13.85
C PRO A 223 10.48 -8.47 -12.64
N GLU A 224 10.66 -9.59 -11.94
CA GLU A 224 9.82 -9.96 -10.80
C GLU A 224 10.51 -9.70 -9.46
N LEU A 225 11.82 -9.91 -9.40
CA LEU A 225 12.62 -9.76 -8.18
C LEU A 225 13.45 -8.48 -8.14
N GLY A 226 13.67 -7.82 -9.30
CA GLY A 226 14.46 -6.58 -9.38
C GLY A 226 13.65 -5.29 -9.19
N VAL A 227 12.33 -5.35 -9.20
CA VAL A 227 11.44 -4.17 -9.12
C VAL A 227 10.98 -3.92 -7.69
N TYR A 228 10.71 -2.67 -7.30
CA TYR A 228 10.11 -2.35 -6.00
C TYR A 228 8.61 -2.04 -6.13
N ALA A 229 7.91 -2.06 -5.00
CA ALA A 229 6.56 -1.52 -4.87
C ALA A 229 6.56 -0.35 -3.87
N HIS A 230 5.90 0.76 -4.23
CA HIS A 230 5.76 1.95 -3.41
C HIS A 230 4.30 2.24 -3.07
N THR A 231 4.08 2.63 -1.81
CA THR A 231 2.78 3.13 -1.35
C THR A 231 3.02 4.36 -0.48
N PHE A 232 2.21 5.39 -0.67
CA PHE A 232 2.19 6.55 0.20
C PHE A 232 0.99 6.47 1.15
N LEU A 233 1.23 6.77 2.43
CA LEU A 233 0.22 6.88 3.47
C LEU A 233 0.17 8.33 3.96
N ASP A 234 -0.95 9.00 3.73
CA ASP A 234 -1.17 10.38 4.16
C ASP A 234 -1.13 10.49 5.69
N ILE A 235 -1.65 9.46 6.35
CA ILE A 235 -1.56 9.31 7.80
C ILE A 235 -0.09 9.13 8.20
N GLY A 236 0.49 10.21 8.74
CA GLY A 236 1.89 10.24 9.14
C GLY A 236 2.87 10.57 8.01
N ASN A 237 2.40 10.84 6.79
CA ASN A 237 3.25 11.20 5.63
C ASN A 237 4.34 10.15 5.37
N PHE A 238 3.96 8.87 5.33
CA PHE A 238 4.88 7.76 5.17
C PHE A 238 4.97 7.31 3.71
N HIS A 239 6.20 7.19 3.21
CA HIS A 239 6.52 6.44 2.01
C HIS A 239 6.99 5.05 2.41
N LEU A 240 6.26 4.04 1.96
CA LEU A 240 6.55 2.64 2.20
C LEU A 240 7.09 2.03 0.91
N VAL A 241 8.29 1.47 0.97
CA VAL A 241 8.93 0.81 -0.17
C VAL A 241 9.20 -0.65 0.19
N SER A 242 8.54 -1.54 -0.56
CA SER A 242 8.68 -2.99 -0.40
C SER A 242 9.51 -3.56 -1.53
N PHE A 243 10.58 -4.22 -1.12
CA PHE A 243 11.57 -4.85 -1.96
C PHE A 243 11.31 -6.37 -2.00
N PRO A 244 11.15 -7.02 -3.17
CA PRO A 244 10.78 -8.43 -3.29
C PRO A 244 11.64 -9.44 -2.56
N VAL A 245 12.94 -9.18 -2.46
CA VAL A 245 13.92 -10.09 -1.86
C VAL A 245 14.44 -9.60 -0.50
N THR A 246 13.75 -8.65 0.15
CA THR A 246 14.16 -8.07 1.43
C THR A 246 13.12 -8.33 2.52
N ASP A 247 13.56 -8.99 3.60
CA ASP A 247 12.78 -9.25 4.82
C ASP A 247 12.37 -7.98 5.59
N SER A 248 12.77 -6.80 5.11
CA SER A 248 12.49 -5.50 5.72
C SER A 248 11.70 -4.60 4.77
N LEU A 249 10.84 -3.78 5.36
CA LEU A 249 10.14 -2.69 4.70
C LEU A 249 10.93 -1.40 4.90
N LEU A 250 11.16 -0.64 3.82
CA LEU A 250 11.75 0.69 3.92
C LEU A 250 10.65 1.72 4.18
N VAL A 251 10.83 2.52 5.22
CA VAL A 251 9.88 3.56 5.66
C VAL A 251 10.59 4.91 5.66
N MET A 252 9.97 5.91 5.01
CA MET A 252 10.47 7.29 4.99
C MET A 252 9.35 8.26 5.36
N ASP A 253 9.64 9.22 6.24
CA ASP A 253 8.66 10.23 6.72
C ASP A 253 9.03 11.68 6.33
N GLY A 254 10.05 11.83 5.48
CA GLY A 254 10.65 13.10 5.07
C GLY A 254 11.69 13.65 6.04
N LYS A 255 11.80 13.11 7.26
CA LYS A 255 12.83 13.48 8.26
C LYS A 255 13.83 12.35 8.50
N SER A 256 13.39 11.11 8.36
CA SER A 256 14.14 9.91 8.63
C SER A 256 13.82 8.82 7.62
N THR A 257 14.76 7.89 7.49
CA THR A 257 14.65 6.68 6.68
C THR A 257 14.99 5.50 7.58
N LYS A 258 14.09 4.53 7.68
CA LYS A 258 14.22 3.38 8.58
C LYS A 258 13.89 2.08 7.83
N TRP A 259 14.62 1.03 8.17
CA TRP A 259 14.32 -0.33 7.75
C TRP A 259 13.59 -1.03 8.90
N ILE A 260 12.34 -1.42 8.66
CA ILE A 260 11.51 -2.13 9.63
C ILE A 260 11.51 -3.61 9.28
N GLY A 261 11.77 -4.47 10.28
CA GLY A 261 11.63 -5.91 10.10
C GLY A 261 10.19 -6.26 9.72
N SER A 262 10.01 -6.93 8.59
CA SER A 262 8.70 -7.31 8.06
C SER A 262 8.83 -8.66 7.37
N LYS A 263 9.31 -9.64 8.14
CA LYS A 263 9.69 -10.97 7.68
C LYS A 263 8.55 -11.97 7.84
N SER A 264 8.34 -12.83 6.85
CA SER A 264 7.38 -13.94 6.98
C SER A 264 7.87 -14.97 8.00
N THR A 265 6.94 -15.53 8.75
CA THR A 265 7.19 -16.72 9.59
C THR A 265 7.51 -17.96 8.76
N THR A 266 7.09 -17.99 7.49
CA THR A 266 7.46 -19.06 6.55
C THR A 266 8.82 -18.73 5.89
N PRO A 267 9.79 -19.67 5.87
CA PRO A 267 11.03 -19.47 5.13
C PRO A 267 10.78 -19.21 3.64
N LEU A 268 11.38 -18.14 3.12
CA LEU A 268 11.22 -17.71 1.73
C LEU A 268 12.41 -18.13 0.87
N ILE A 269 12.15 -18.46 -0.38
CA ILE A 269 13.17 -18.83 -1.38
C ILE A 269 13.15 -17.79 -2.49
N PHE A 270 14.24 -17.06 -2.69
CA PHE A 270 14.36 -16.08 -3.77
C PHE A 270 15.17 -16.68 -4.91
N GLN A 271 14.48 -17.26 -5.89
CA GLN A 271 15.12 -17.88 -7.05
C GLN A 271 14.88 -17.02 -8.27
N LYS A 272 15.98 -16.47 -8.81
CA LYS A 272 15.98 -15.73 -10.06
C LYS A 272 15.34 -16.55 -11.20
N GLY A 273 14.53 -15.89 -12.01
CA GLY A 273 14.02 -16.44 -13.26
C GLY A 273 15.13 -16.66 -14.30
N LYS A 274 14.74 -17.19 -15.46
CA LYS A 274 15.63 -17.40 -16.60
C LYS A 274 15.23 -16.49 -17.75
N VAL A 275 16.24 -16.03 -18.47
CA VAL A 275 16.05 -15.29 -19.71
C VAL A 275 16.62 -16.17 -20.81
N ASP A 276 15.76 -16.68 -21.67
CA ASP A 276 16.12 -17.54 -22.79
C ASP A 276 15.90 -16.77 -24.11
N GLN A 277 16.79 -16.99 -25.08
CA GLN A 277 16.57 -16.53 -26.44
C GLN A 277 15.81 -17.59 -27.20
N ASP A 278 14.62 -17.25 -27.69
CA ASP A 278 13.82 -18.11 -28.56
C ASP A 278 13.68 -17.45 -29.94
N GLY A 279 14.52 -17.89 -30.88
CA GLY A 279 14.64 -17.28 -32.19
C GLY A 279 15.09 -15.82 -32.12
N GLY A 280 14.23 -14.90 -32.60
CA GLY A 280 14.48 -13.46 -32.60
C GLY A 280 13.95 -12.70 -31.36
N TYR A 281 13.39 -13.41 -30.38
CA TYR A 281 12.79 -12.81 -29.18
C TYR A 281 13.46 -13.32 -27.91
N THR A 282 13.46 -12.46 -26.89
CA THR A 282 13.91 -12.80 -25.54
C THR A 282 12.70 -13.10 -24.68
N VAL A 283 12.65 -14.27 -24.05
CA VAL A 283 11.56 -14.70 -23.18
C VAL A 283 12.07 -14.80 -21.75
N PHE A 284 11.39 -14.12 -20.83
CA PHE A 284 11.61 -14.32 -19.39
C PHE A 284 10.69 -15.42 -18.87
N SER A 285 11.29 -16.42 -18.22
CA SER A 285 10.61 -17.52 -17.56
C SER A 285 10.80 -17.38 -16.04
N PRO A 286 9.74 -17.04 -15.28
CA PRO A 286 9.83 -16.92 -13.83
C PRO A 286 10.11 -18.26 -13.16
N SER A 287 10.76 -18.25 -12.00
CA SER A 287 10.91 -19.46 -11.20
C SER A 287 9.63 -19.75 -10.41
N TRP A 288 8.99 -20.88 -10.66
CA TRP A 288 7.81 -21.34 -9.91
C TRP A 288 8.07 -21.54 -8.41
N LYS A 289 9.34 -21.72 -8.02
CA LYS A 289 9.74 -21.90 -6.62
C LYS A 289 10.02 -20.59 -5.89
N THR A 290 10.01 -19.45 -6.59
CA THR A 290 10.40 -18.19 -5.96
C THR A 290 9.25 -17.61 -5.15
N SER A 291 9.53 -17.34 -3.89
CA SER A 291 8.79 -16.43 -3.04
C SER A 291 9.14 -14.97 -3.39
N ARG A 292 8.32 -14.03 -2.94
CA ARG A 292 8.57 -12.60 -3.06
C ARG A 292 7.66 -11.79 -2.13
N TYR A 293 8.23 -10.76 -1.52
CA TYR A 293 7.43 -9.65 -1.00
C TYR A 293 6.89 -8.82 -2.17
N LYS A 294 5.70 -8.25 -2.04
CA LYS A 294 5.09 -7.41 -3.08
C LYS A 294 4.67 -6.07 -2.50
N TRP A 295 3.52 -5.55 -2.87
CA TRP A 295 3.03 -4.25 -2.45
C TRP A 295 2.50 -4.24 -1.00
N VAL A 296 2.20 -3.04 -0.55
CA VAL A 296 1.63 -2.76 0.76
C VAL A 296 0.22 -2.21 0.59
N ILE A 297 -0.69 -2.63 1.45
CA ILE A 297 -2.06 -2.16 1.51
C ILE A 297 -2.25 -1.46 2.85
N PHE A 298 -3.03 -0.38 2.86
CA PHE A 298 -3.50 0.25 4.08
C PHE A 298 -4.96 -0.07 4.30
N GLU A 299 -5.26 -0.61 5.48
CA GLU A 299 -6.61 -0.85 6.00
C GLU A 299 -6.95 0.35 6.92
N PRO A 300 -7.83 1.27 6.50
CA PRO A 300 -8.02 2.53 7.22
C PRO A 300 -8.84 2.43 8.51
N MET A 301 -9.69 1.41 8.67
CA MET A 301 -10.56 1.26 9.84
C MET A 301 -9.76 0.89 11.08
N SER A 302 -8.92 -0.13 10.95
CA SER A 302 -8.02 -0.66 11.97
C SER A 302 -6.64 0.00 11.94
N LYS A 303 -6.39 0.86 10.95
CA LYS A 303 -5.11 1.56 10.74
C LYS A 303 -3.94 0.60 10.65
N LEU A 304 -4.13 -0.47 9.87
CA LEU A 304 -3.15 -1.52 9.68
C LEU A 304 -2.47 -1.40 8.32
N ILE A 305 -1.19 -1.75 8.31
CA ILE A 305 -0.35 -1.82 7.13
C ILE A 305 -0.15 -3.30 6.80
N LEU A 306 -0.63 -3.75 5.66
CA LEU A 306 -0.62 -5.14 5.22
C LEU A 306 0.41 -5.30 4.10
N ARG A 307 1.55 -5.93 4.38
CA ARG A 307 2.56 -6.23 3.35
C ARG A 307 2.25 -7.58 2.71
N TYR A 308 1.97 -7.59 1.41
CA TYR A 308 1.66 -8.80 0.66
C TYR A 308 2.91 -9.64 0.40
N ILE A 309 2.77 -10.96 0.54
CA ILE A 309 3.80 -11.96 0.25
C ILE A 309 3.20 -13.08 -0.60
N ASP A 310 3.85 -13.35 -1.72
CA ASP A 310 3.64 -14.60 -2.46
C ASP A 310 4.73 -15.58 -1.99
N ILE A 311 4.32 -16.61 -1.26
CA ILE A 311 5.24 -17.52 -0.57
C ILE A 311 5.65 -18.64 -1.52
N GLU A 312 4.67 -19.28 -2.15
CA GLU A 312 4.92 -20.46 -2.95
C GLU A 312 3.80 -20.71 -3.97
N THR A 313 4.21 -21.10 -5.18
CA THR A 313 3.33 -21.69 -6.21
C THR A 313 3.83 -23.09 -6.54
N LYS A 314 3.09 -24.12 -6.14
CA LYS A 314 3.42 -25.53 -6.38
C LYS A 314 2.46 -26.15 -7.38
N VAL A 315 2.96 -26.85 -8.39
CA VAL A 315 2.15 -27.76 -9.20
C VAL A 315 2.23 -29.15 -8.58
N SER A 316 1.11 -29.66 -8.09
CA SER A 316 1.00 -31.04 -7.60
C SER A 316 1.17 -32.04 -8.74
N GLU A 317 1.45 -33.31 -8.39
CA GLU A 317 1.52 -34.41 -9.36
C GLU A 317 0.23 -34.57 -10.20
N SER A 318 -0.91 -34.14 -9.63
CA SER A 318 -2.22 -34.13 -10.31
C SER A 318 -2.41 -32.96 -11.28
N GLY A 319 -1.41 -32.09 -11.44
CA GLY A 319 -1.51 -30.86 -12.23
C GLY A 319 -2.21 -29.71 -11.51
N LYS A 320 -2.76 -29.92 -10.31
CA LYS A 320 -3.36 -28.84 -9.50
C LYS A 320 -2.28 -27.91 -8.98
N ILE A 321 -2.50 -26.61 -9.17
CA ILE A 321 -1.63 -25.56 -8.66
C ILE A 321 -2.10 -25.18 -7.24
N HIS A 322 -1.19 -25.27 -6.27
CA HIS A 322 -1.35 -24.83 -4.90
C HIS A 322 -0.56 -23.54 -4.68
N ASN A 323 -1.24 -22.49 -4.23
CA ASN A 323 -0.59 -21.23 -3.92
C ASN A 323 -0.73 -20.93 -2.43
N LYS A 324 0.38 -20.48 -1.83
CA LYS A 324 0.39 -19.98 -0.47
C LYS A 324 0.81 -18.52 -0.49
N SER A 325 0.01 -17.68 0.15
CA SER A 325 0.24 -16.25 0.25
C SER A 325 -0.04 -15.78 1.68
N SER A 326 0.50 -14.64 2.05
CA SER A 326 0.19 -14.02 3.33
C SER A 326 0.21 -12.49 3.28
N PHE A 327 -0.41 -11.88 4.30
CA PHE A 327 -0.21 -10.49 4.66
C PHE A 327 0.52 -10.43 6.00
N ILE A 328 1.65 -9.73 6.06
CA ILE A 328 2.24 -9.32 7.35
C ILE A 328 1.58 -8.02 7.77
N LEU A 329 1.04 -8.01 8.98
CA LEU A 329 0.32 -6.87 9.55
C LEU A 329 1.26 -6.07 10.44
N HIS A 330 1.28 -4.76 10.22
CA HIS A 330 1.94 -3.79 11.10
C HIS A 330 0.93 -2.75 11.58
N ASN A 331 1.12 -2.25 12.80
CA ASN A 331 0.44 -1.02 13.26
C ASN A 331 1.13 0.24 12.69
N LEU A 332 0.62 1.43 13.01
CA LEU A 332 1.20 2.70 12.54
C LEU A 332 2.56 3.05 13.15
N ASP A 333 2.93 2.41 14.26
CA ASP A 333 4.27 2.50 14.86
C ASP A 333 5.25 1.50 14.22
N PHE A 334 4.81 0.77 13.19
CA PHE A 334 5.56 -0.26 12.47
C PHE A 334 5.97 -1.46 13.31
N GLU A 335 5.23 -1.77 14.37
CA GLU A 335 5.35 -3.02 15.10
C GLU A 335 4.59 -4.12 14.34
N THR A 336 5.25 -5.26 14.12
CA THR A 336 4.61 -6.42 13.49
C THR A 336 3.69 -7.11 14.47
N ILE A 337 2.39 -7.15 14.15
CA ILE A 337 1.36 -7.69 15.04
C ILE A 337 0.88 -9.09 14.65
N ALA A 338 0.92 -9.44 13.35
CA ALA A 338 0.43 -10.73 12.88
C ALA A 338 0.92 -11.09 11.48
N GLU A 339 0.70 -12.34 11.08
CA GLU A 339 0.74 -12.78 9.69
C GLU A 339 -0.52 -13.60 9.34
N LEU A 340 -1.27 -13.14 8.33
CA LEU A 340 -2.52 -13.76 7.88
C LEU A 340 -2.31 -14.51 6.57
N PHE A 341 -2.53 -15.81 6.56
CA PHE A 341 -2.35 -16.67 5.38
C PHE A 341 -3.64 -16.77 4.54
N PHE A 342 -3.47 -16.95 3.23
CA PHE A 342 -4.57 -17.17 2.30
C PHE A 342 -4.12 -17.84 1.01
N ASP A 343 -5.08 -18.41 0.28
CA ASP A 343 -4.90 -18.91 -1.08
C ASP A 343 -5.16 -17.80 -2.09
N ASN A 344 -4.10 -17.33 -2.77
CA ASN A 344 -4.20 -16.26 -3.76
C ASN A 344 -4.88 -16.67 -5.08
N ARG A 345 -5.36 -17.92 -5.20
CA ARG A 345 -6.30 -18.36 -6.24
C ARG A 345 -7.76 -18.18 -5.85
N GLN A 346 -8.04 -17.98 -4.56
CA GLN A 346 -9.39 -17.77 -4.04
C GLN A 346 -9.62 -16.29 -3.71
N ILE A 347 -8.64 -15.66 -3.06
CA ILE A 347 -8.69 -14.27 -2.63
C ILE A 347 -7.59 -13.50 -3.36
N ALA A 348 -7.95 -12.46 -4.10
CA ALA A 348 -6.98 -11.58 -4.72
C ALA A 348 -6.23 -10.79 -3.64
N PRO A 349 -4.92 -10.59 -3.78
CA PRO A 349 -4.14 -9.68 -2.93
C PRO A 349 -4.41 -8.19 -3.26
N SER A 350 -5.61 -7.87 -3.71
CA SER A 350 -6.04 -6.53 -4.10
C SER A 350 -7.52 -6.34 -3.79
N GLY A 351 -7.94 -5.09 -3.78
CA GLY A 351 -9.25 -4.73 -3.29
C GLY A 351 -9.41 -3.22 -3.15
N PHE A 352 -10.30 -2.80 -2.27
CA PHE A 352 -10.57 -1.41 -2.01
C PHE A 352 -10.94 -1.16 -0.55
N ALA A 353 -10.69 0.07 -0.12
CA ALA A 353 -11.07 0.53 1.20
C ALA A 353 -12.37 1.33 1.14
N THR A 354 -13.16 1.24 2.21
CA THR A 354 -14.32 2.09 2.47
C THR A 354 -14.23 2.58 3.93
N PRO A 355 -15.05 3.55 4.35
CA PRO A 355 -15.19 3.91 5.76
C PRO A 355 -15.60 2.73 6.66
N ASN A 356 -16.20 1.69 6.07
CA ASN A 356 -16.65 0.51 6.79
C ASN A 356 -15.60 -0.61 6.85
N GLY A 357 -14.43 -0.44 6.24
CA GLY A 357 -13.34 -1.43 6.22
C GLY A 357 -12.86 -1.78 4.81
N TYR A 358 -11.89 -2.67 4.74
CA TYR A 358 -11.27 -3.14 3.49
C TYR A 358 -11.94 -4.40 2.92
N PHE A 359 -12.10 -4.41 1.60
CA PHE A 359 -12.72 -5.47 0.83
C PHE A 359 -11.71 -6.11 -0.12
N PHE A 360 -11.47 -7.42 0.00
CA PHE A 360 -10.63 -8.18 -0.94
C PHE A 360 -11.47 -8.83 -2.03
N LYS A 361 -11.00 -8.80 -3.28
CA LYS A 361 -11.70 -9.44 -4.40
C LYS A 361 -11.62 -10.97 -4.30
N LEU A 362 -12.72 -11.67 -4.56
CA LEU A 362 -12.72 -13.12 -4.75
C LEU A 362 -12.42 -13.44 -6.23
N LEU A 363 -11.60 -14.47 -6.44
CA LEU A 363 -11.11 -14.88 -7.77
C LEU A 363 -11.84 -16.08 -8.37
N ASN A 364 -12.65 -16.77 -7.57
CA ASN A 364 -13.54 -17.83 -8.04
C ASN A 364 -14.98 -17.28 -8.04
N PRO A 365 -15.43 -16.66 -9.14
CA PRO A 365 -16.77 -16.11 -9.20
C PRO A 365 -17.81 -17.25 -9.23
N ASP A 366 -18.86 -17.11 -8.41
CA ASP A 366 -20.03 -17.99 -8.46
C ASP A 366 -21.00 -17.61 -9.61
N SER A 367 -20.71 -16.52 -10.33
CA SER A 367 -21.60 -15.92 -11.34
C SER A 367 -20.84 -15.22 -12.47
N ASP A 368 -21.35 -15.34 -13.69
CA ASP A 368 -20.87 -14.57 -14.84
C ASP A 368 -21.38 -13.13 -14.85
N ASP A 369 -22.37 -12.79 -14.02
CA ASP A 369 -23.01 -11.47 -13.99
C ASP A 369 -22.51 -10.59 -12.83
N ARG A 370 -21.75 -11.15 -11.90
CA ARG A 370 -21.29 -10.44 -10.70
C ARG A 370 -19.88 -10.85 -10.30
N GLU A 371 -19.18 -9.96 -9.63
CA GLU A 371 -17.96 -10.31 -8.89
C GLU A 371 -18.15 -10.04 -7.40
N ALA A 372 -17.58 -10.90 -6.57
CA ALA A 372 -17.71 -10.86 -5.12
C ALA A 372 -16.45 -10.29 -4.46
N TYR A 373 -16.65 -9.56 -3.37
CA TYR A 373 -15.60 -8.97 -2.55
C TYR A 373 -15.89 -9.23 -1.09
N ILE A 374 -14.94 -9.83 -0.37
CA ILE A 374 -15.09 -10.15 1.05
C ILE A 374 -14.57 -9.01 1.91
N LYS A 375 -15.38 -8.61 2.89
CA LYS A 375 -14.98 -7.65 3.90
C LYS A 375 -14.26 -8.38 5.02
N VAL A 376 -13.10 -7.87 5.44
CA VAL A 376 -12.39 -8.39 6.60
C VAL A 376 -12.54 -7.47 7.82
N GLY A 377 -12.76 -8.05 9.00
CA GLY A 377 -12.85 -7.34 10.27
C GLY A 377 -11.60 -7.55 11.13
N LEU A 378 -10.57 -6.73 10.91
CA LEU A 378 -9.27 -6.85 11.58
C LEU A 378 -9.21 -6.01 12.86
N ASN A 379 -9.95 -6.38 13.91
CA ASN A 379 -9.95 -5.65 15.18
C ASN A 379 -8.92 -6.26 16.14
N PHE A 380 -7.71 -5.69 16.22
CA PHE A 380 -6.62 -6.15 17.09
C PHE A 380 -6.27 -5.12 18.16
#